data_AF-A0A933PVE4-F1
#
_entry.id   AF-A0A933PVE4-F1
#
_cell.length_a   1.000
_cell.length_b   1.000
_cell.length_c   1.000
_cell.angle_alpha   90.00
_cell.angle_beta   90.00
_cell.angle_gamma   90.00
#
_symmetry.space_group_name_H-M   'P 1'
#
loop_
_entity.id
_entity.type
_entity.pdbx_description
1 polymer ?
#
loop_
_entity_poly.entity_id
_entity_poly.type
_entity_poly.pdbx_seq_one_letter_code
_entity_poly.pdbx_strand_id
1 'polypeptide(L)'
;MTKKDAPKSRTLRTLALGVALSVSLFPAGVNMLFIGNSFTMRHELPAIVGALLEEGDAGTAVKTEIVGYGGKSLFHFWELFHSYNRLKVASFSQNQWDAEISALKDLAACEKSPAFYDDYCRTLNENAFWRSNNREMKLNWNGEKGAVRFGITTHQNWSRIADKNENIDFVVLQSWQDVTDSAETGYMKYAQMFAAVAIENGAKPVLYFTAPNSHNAAPVTNAVKKDEIINTCRIAAAGAKKMNAIVVPLPLALMLAQDSEEPVARTLTFRYKKDFHPNNTMAYLTACTFYAALTGKSPEGLKMNTVSENKLQTIHGEAITEANKGEAISSAVDPDGGSPKTVFDDETRLFLQRTAWKAVELYRSGNF
;
A
#
# COMPACT_ATOMS: atom_id res chain seq x y z
N MET A 1 -55.13 -65.08 -4.04
CA MET A 1 -54.77 -64.48 -5.35
C MET A 1 -54.93 -62.97 -5.23
N THR A 2 -53.95 -62.31 -4.62
CA THR A 2 -52.86 -61.50 -5.24
C THR A 2 -53.25 -60.02 -5.40
N LYS A 3 -52.94 -59.25 -4.35
CA LYS A 3 -52.81 -57.78 -4.38
C LYS A 3 -51.64 -57.43 -5.31
N LYS A 4 -51.84 -56.48 -6.23
CA LYS A 4 -50.77 -55.91 -7.08
C LYS A 4 -50.09 -54.78 -6.32
N ASP A 5 -48.81 -54.97 -5.99
CA ASP A 5 -47.93 -53.93 -5.47
C ASP A 5 -47.51 -52.97 -6.61
N ALA A 6 -47.55 -51.67 -6.33
CA ALA A 6 -47.01 -50.62 -7.19
C ALA A 6 -45.50 -50.44 -6.93
N PRO A 7 -44.68 -50.10 -7.95
CA PRO A 7 -43.24 -49.97 -7.78
C PRO A 7 -42.88 -48.66 -7.07
N LYS A 8 -42.09 -48.77 -6.00
CA LYS A 8 -41.46 -47.63 -5.30
C LYS A 8 -40.42 -46.99 -6.21
N SER A 9 -40.60 -45.72 -6.58
CA SER A 9 -39.60 -44.94 -7.28
C SER A 9 -38.40 -44.67 -6.35
N ARG A 10 -37.23 -45.24 -6.66
CA ARG A 10 -35.96 -44.83 -6.07
C ARG A 10 -35.54 -43.51 -6.72
N THR A 11 -35.67 -42.42 -5.98
CA THR A 11 -35.01 -41.15 -6.31
C THR A 11 -33.50 -41.31 -6.12
N LEU A 12 -32.75 -41.42 -7.23
CA LEU A 12 -31.31 -41.24 -7.21
C LEU A 12 -31.01 -39.79 -6.82
N ARG A 13 -30.48 -39.58 -5.60
CA ARG A 13 -29.78 -38.34 -5.26
C ARG A 13 -28.40 -38.41 -5.91
N THR A 14 -28.26 -37.80 -7.08
CA THR A 14 -26.96 -37.56 -7.69
C THR A 14 -26.23 -36.53 -6.82
N LEU A 15 -25.28 -36.99 -6.02
CA LEU A 15 -24.34 -36.12 -5.32
C LEU A 15 -23.35 -35.60 -6.36
N ALA A 16 -23.63 -34.44 -6.94
CA ALA A 16 -22.69 -33.76 -7.82
C ALA A 16 -21.56 -33.20 -6.95
N LEU A 17 -20.49 -33.99 -6.80
CA LEU A 17 -19.23 -33.51 -6.25
C LEU A 17 -18.56 -32.66 -7.34
N GLY A 18 -18.98 -31.39 -7.42
CA GLY A 18 -18.36 -30.41 -8.29
C GLY A 18 -16.97 -30.09 -7.75
N VAL A 19 -15.93 -30.72 -8.31
CA VAL A 19 -14.56 -30.23 -8.17
C VAL A 19 -14.50 -28.92 -8.95
N ALA A 20 -14.67 -27.79 -8.26
CA ALA A 20 -14.33 -26.51 -8.84
C ALA A 20 -12.82 -26.51 -9.06
N LEU A 21 -12.38 -26.66 -10.31
CA LEU A 21 -11.00 -26.37 -10.69
C LEU A 21 -10.78 -24.87 -10.44
N SER A 22 -10.15 -24.53 -9.32
CA SER A 22 -9.69 -23.18 -9.07
C SER A 22 -8.51 -22.90 -10.01
N VAL A 23 -8.76 -22.19 -11.10
CA VAL A 23 -7.68 -21.62 -11.91
C VAL A 23 -7.00 -20.55 -11.06
N SER A 24 -5.70 -20.72 -10.83
CA SER A 24 -4.90 -19.73 -10.11
C SER A 24 -5.02 -18.37 -10.81
N LEU A 25 -5.14 -17.30 -10.01
CA LEU A 25 -5.15 -15.94 -10.51
C LEU A 25 -3.77 -15.56 -11.06
N PHE A 26 -2.70 -16.16 -10.53
CA PHE A 26 -1.32 -15.86 -10.90
C PHE A 26 -0.44 -17.13 -10.96
N PRO A 27 -0.67 -18.00 -11.96
CA PRO A 27 -0.01 -19.31 -12.04
C PRO A 27 1.51 -19.26 -12.26
N ALA A 28 2.06 -18.11 -12.64
CA ALA A 28 3.51 -17.89 -12.80
C ALA A 28 4.17 -17.25 -11.56
N GLY A 29 3.40 -17.03 -10.48
CA GLY A 29 3.78 -16.16 -9.37
C GLY A 29 3.52 -14.67 -9.66
N VAL A 30 3.73 -13.83 -8.65
CA VAL A 30 3.57 -12.37 -8.72
C VAL A 30 4.72 -11.68 -8.02
N ASN A 31 5.34 -10.72 -8.71
CA ASN A 31 6.32 -9.81 -8.13
C ASN A 31 5.70 -8.41 -7.97
N MET A 32 5.66 -7.93 -6.73
CA MET A 32 5.07 -6.63 -6.38
C MET A 32 6.14 -5.69 -5.83
N LEU A 33 6.29 -4.53 -6.45
CA LEU A 33 7.12 -3.43 -5.95
C LEU A 33 6.27 -2.40 -5.23
N PHE A 34 6.55 -2.16 -3.96
CA PHE A 34 5.91 -1.09 -3.20
C PHE A 34 6.82 0.13 -3.12
N ILE A 35 6.34 1.26 -3.63
CA ILE A 35 7.00 2.56 -3.53
C ILE A 35 6.22 3.40 -2.51
N GLY A 36 6.81 3.60 -1.34
CA GLY A 36 6.10 4.21 -0.22
C GLY A 36 6.95 4.55 0.99
N ASN A 37 6.30 5.05 2.03
CA ASN A 37 6.97 5.53 3.24
C ASN A 37 6.61 4.64 4.43
N SER A 38 6.63 5.18 5.65
CA SER A 38 6.31 4.44 6.87
C SER A 38 4.92 3.82 6.89
N PHE A 39 3.97 4.28 6.06
CA PHE A 39 2.64 3.68 5.90
C PHE A 39 2.64 2.42 5.00
N THR A 40 3.79 2.10 4.42
CA THR A 40 4.09 0.87 3.69
C THR A 40 5.15 0.03 4.41
N MET A 41 6.19 0.66 4.96
CA MET A 41 7.31 -0.07 5.59
C MET A 41 6.95 -0.69 6.95
N ARG A 42 6.00 -0.10 7.67
CA ARG A 42 5.58 -0.62 8.98
C ARG A 42 4.66 -1.82 8.83
N HIS A 43 4.60 -2.59 9.91
CA HIS A 43 3.83 -3.82 10.05
C HIS A 43 4.22 -4.94 9.08
N GLU A 44 5.32 -4.79 8.36
CA GLU A 44 5.66 -5.62 7.20
C GLU A 44 4.50 -5.71 6.21
N LEU A 45 3.80 -4.58 5.96
CA LEU A 45 2.56 -4.57 5.18
C LEU A 45 2.67 -5.34 3.85
N PRO A 46 3.72 -5.20 3.03
CA PRO A 46 3.88 -5.98 1.80
C PRO A 46 3.93 -7.50 2.02
N ALA A 47 4.58 -7.96 3.09
CA ALA A 47 4.62 -9.38 3.44
C ALA A 47 3.23 -9.90 3.84
N ILE A 48 2.45 -9.11 4.58
CA ILE A 48 1.05 -9.44 4.92
C ILE A 48 0.19 -9.53 3.65
N VAL A 49 0.35 -8.59 2.72
CA VAL A 49 -0.35 -8.62 1.42
C VAL A 49 0.01 -9.90 0.66
N GLY A 50 1.30 -10.24 0.58
CA GLY A 50 1.76 -11.50 -0.03
C GLY A 50 1.12 -12.72 0.62
N ALA A 51 1.18 -12.82 1.95
CA ALA A 51 0.62 -13.95 2.69
C ALA A 51 -0.89 -14.12 2.45
N LEU A 52 -1.68 -13.03 2.41
CA LEU A 52 -3.10 -13.11 2.11
C LEU A 52 -3.38 -13.56 0.67
N LEU A 53 -2.57 -13.11 -0.30
CA LEU A 53 -2.69 -13.52 -1.69
C LEU A 53 -2.38 -15.01 -1.86
N GLU A 54 -1.30 -15.50 -1.24
CA GLU A 54 -0.92 -16.93 -1.25
C GLU A 54 -1.97 -17.79 -0.54
N GLU A 55 -2.55 -17.31 0.56
CA GLU A 55 -3.59 -18.05 1.28
C GLU A 55 -4.89 -18.17 0.45
N GLY A 56 -5.28 -17.08 -0.23
CA GLY A 56 -6.47 -17.07 -1.09
C GLY A 56 -6.28 -17.76 -2.44
N ASP A 57 -5.04 -18.06 -2.82
CA ASP A 57 -4.69 -18.81 -4.02
C ASP A 57 -3.38 -19.59 -3.82
N ALA A 58 -3.49 -20.82 -3.29
CA ALA A 58 -2.36 -21.67 -2.94
C ALA A 58 -1.43 -22.05 -4.12
N GLY A 59 -1.82 -21.75 -5.37
CA GLY A 59 -0.98 -21.92 -6.56
C GLY A 59 -0.11 -20.71 -6.89
N THR A 60 -0.31 -19.57 -6.22
CA THR A 60 0.45 -18.34 -6.44
C THR A 60 1.62 -18.26 -5.46
N ALA A 61 2.83 -18.02 -5.96
CA ALA A 61 3.96 -17.55 -5.14
C ALA A 61 4.04 -16.02 -5.23
N VAL A 62 4.15 -15.32 -4.10
CA VAL A 62 4.23 -13.85 -4.10
C VAL A 62 5.57 -13.36 -3.59
N LYS A 63 6.29 -12.61 -4.43
CA LYS A 63 7.45 -11.82 -4.02
C LYS A 63 7.02 -10.38 -3.82
N THR A 64 7.40 -9.80 -2.69
CA THR A 64 7.22 -8.37 -2.45
C THR A 64 8.56 -7.69 -2.21
N GLU A 65 8.69 -6.47 -2.74
CA GLU A 65 9.84 -5.59 -2.52
C GLU A 65 9.35 -4.20 -2.12
N ILE A 66 10.20 -3.46 -1.39
CA ILE A 66 9.92 -2.10 -0.98
C ILE A 66 11.05 -1.17 -1.43
N VAL A 67 10.70 -0.07 -2.08
CA VAL A 67 11.53 1.14 -2.14
C VAL A 67 10.94 2.13 -1.14
N GLY A 68 11.65 2.29 -0.02
CA GLY A 68 11.11 2.89 1.21
C GLY A 68 11.88 4.12 1.68
N TYR A 69 11.19 5.24 1.91
CA TYR A 69 11.77 6.44 2.52
C TYR A 69 10.79 7.07 3.52
N GLY A 70 11.22 7.26 4.77
CA GLY A 70 10.36 7.78 5.84
C GLY A 70 9.83 9.19 5.57
N GLY A 71 8.51 9.39 5.67
CA GLY A 71 7.86 10.69 5.51
C GLY A 71 7.91 11.30 4.11
N LYS A 72 8.21 10.51 3.07
CA LYS A 72 8.36 11.00 1.70
C LYS A 72 7.13 10.73 0.84
N SER A 73 6.89 11.62 -0.13
CA SER A 73 5.82 11.51 -1.12
C SER A 73 6.37 11.16 -2.50
N LEU A 74 5.51 10.78 -3.46
CA LEU A 74 5.97 10.37 -4.80
C LEU A 74 6.78 11.46 -5.54
N PHE A 75 6.55 12.74 -5.25
CA PHE A 75 7.44 13.82 -5.68
C PHE A 75 8.91 13.53 -5.33
N HIS A 76 9.18 13.16 -4.07
CA HIS A 76 10.53 12.91 -3.59
C HIS A 76 11.12 11.66 -4.25
N PHE A 77 10.32 10.59 -4.35
CA PHE A 77 10.73 9.37 -5.05
C PHE A 77 11.08 9.62 -6.51
N TRP A 78 10.37 10.54 -7.17
CA TRP A 78 10.65 10.89 -8.56
C TRP A 78 11.84 11.84 -8.69
N GLU A 79 11.74 13.04 -8.13
CA GLU A 79 12.65 14.16 -8.41
C GLU A 79 13.94 14.10 -7.58
N LEU A 80 13.89 13.50 -6.38
CA LEU A 80 15.03 13.53 -5.45
C LEU A 80 15.77 12.20 -5.35
N PHE A 81 15.05 11.09 -5.52
CA PHE A 81 15.63 9.75 -5.33
C PHE A 81 15.65 8.93 -6.62
N HIS A 82 15.06 9.42 -7.71
CA HIS A 82 14.99 8.75 -9.02
C HIS A 82 14.54 7.27 -8.92
N SER A 83 13.64 6.97 -7.98
CA SER A 83 13.23 5.59 -7.66
C SER A 83 12.48 4.88 -8.79
N TYR A 84 12.05 5.61 -9.82
CA TYR A 84 11.53 5.02 -11.06
C TYR A 84 12.57 4.16 -11.78
N ASN A 85 13.87 4.35 -11.54
CA ASN A 85 14.92 3.52 -12.11
C ASN A 85 14.85 2.06 -11.63
N ARG A 86 14.22 1.79 -10.48
CA ARG A 86 13.96 0.41 -10.03
C ARG A 86 13.19 -0.41 -11.05
N LEU A 87 12.26 0.24 -11.76
CA LEU A 87 11.43 -0.37 -12.79
C LEU A 87 12.21 -0.64 -14.09
N LYS A 88 13.37 -0.02 -14.25
CA LYS A 88 14.20 -0.09 -15.45
C LYS A 88 15.40 -1.00 -15.28
N VAL A 89 15.56 -1.66 -14.12
CA VAL A 89 16.77 -2.40 -13.73
C VAL A 89 17.20 -3.41 -14.78
N ALA A 90 16.26 -4.18 -15.34
CA ALA A 90 16.57 -5.19 -16.35
C ALA A 90 17.10 -4.61 -17.67
N SER A 91 16.81 -3.34 -17.96
CA SER A 91 17.13 -2.66 -19.23
C SER A 91 18.31 -1.69 -19.15
N PHE A 92 18.69 -1.25 -17.94
CA PHE A 92 19.74 -0.25 -17.75
C PHE A 92 21.15 -0.79 -18.02
N SER A 93 21.89 -0.06 -18.85
CA SER A 93 23.33 -0.25 -19.02
C SER A 93 24.12 0.34 -17.84
N GLN A 94 25.37 -0.11 -17.67
CA GLN A 94 26.25 0.44 -16.64
C GLN A 94 26.46 1.95 -16.79
N ASN A 95 26.61 2.45 -18.03
CA ASN A 95 26.76 3.89 -18.28
C ASN A 95 25.52 4.69 -17.85
N GLN A 96 24.31 4.13 -18.01
CA GLN A 96 23.08 4.78 -17.52
C GLN A 96 23.05 4.81 -15.99
N TRP A 97 23.45 3.72 -15.33
CA TRP A 97 23.59 3.71 -13.86
C TRP A 97 24.59 4.75 -13.37
N ASP A 98 25.76 4.83 -14.00
CA ASP A 98 26.81 5.77 -13.61
C ASP A 98 26.34 7.23 -13.78
N ALA A 99 25.59 7.51 -14.85
CA ALA A 99 24.99 8.83 -15.09
C ALA A 99 23.96 9.20 -14.01
N GLU A 100 23.04 8.29 -13.66
CA GLU A 100 22.05 8.52 -12.60
C GLU A 100 22.70 8.72 -11.22
N ILE A 101 23.70 7.90 -10.90
CA ILE A 101 24.48 8.03 -9.66
C ILE A 101 25.20 9.39 -9.63
N SER A 102 25.74 9.85 -10.76
CA SER A 102 26.35 11.18 -10.86
C SER A 102 25.32 12.29 -10.64
N ALA A 103 24.16 12.22 -11.30
CA ALA A 103 23.12 13.23 -11.15
C ALA A 103 22.62 13.35 -9.69
N LEU A 104 22.45 12.22 -9.00
CA LEU A 104 22.08 12.23 -7.57
C LEU A 104 23.19 12.79 -6.67
N LYS A 105 24.48 12.56 -7.01
CA LYS A 105 25.61 13.19 -6.30
C LYS A 105 25.63 14.70 -6.48
N ASP A 106 25.41 15.18 -7.70
CA ASP A 106 25.34 16.61 -8.00
C ASP A 106 24.17 17.27 -7.26
N LEU A 107 23.01 16.60 -7.24
CA LEU A 107 21.85 17.04 -6.47
C LEU A 107 22.16 17.08 -4.97
N ALA A 108 22.79 16.04 -4.40
CA ALA A 108 23.17 16.02 -2.98
C ALA A 108 24.20 17.08 -2.59
N ALA A 109 25.00 17.56 -3.55
CA ALA A 109 26.00 18.61 -3.36
C ALA A 109 25.42 20.03 -3.41
N CYS A 110 24.19 20.23 -3.92
CA CYS A 110 23.57 21.54 -3.99
C CYS A 110 23.41 22.19 -2.61
N GLU A 111 24.04 23.34 -2.40
CA GLU A 111 23.94 24.08 -1.14
C GLU A 111 22.54 24.67 -0.93
N LYS A 112 22.00 25.28 -1.98
CA LYS A 112 20.64 25.85 -2.03
C LYS A 112 19.63 24.84 -2.54
N SER A 113 18.36 25.05 -2.19
CA SER A 113 17.27 24.29 -2.77
C SER A 113 17.25 24.42 -4.29
N PRO A 114 17.08 23.31 -5.04
CA PRO A 114 16.82 23.37 -6.46
C PRO A 114 15.48 24.05 -6.77
N ALA A 115 15.39 24.77 -7.89
CA ALA A 115 14.19 25.50 -8.28
C ALA A 115 12.94 24.61 -8.39
N PHE A 116 13.06 23.37 -8.87
CA PHE A 116 11.93 22.45 -8.97
C PHE A 116 11.37 22.04 -7.59
N TYR A 117 12.21 21.99 -6.56
CA TYR A 117 11.81 21.69 -5.19
C TYR A 117 11.03 22.87 -4.60
N ASP A 118 11.57 24.07 -4.77
CA ASP A 118 10.91 25.30 -4.32
C ASP A 118 9.57 25.50 -5.02
N ASP A 119 9.52 25.25 -6.33
CA ASP A 119 8.33 25.33 -7.16
C ASP A 119 7.24 24.34 -6.71
N TYR A 120 7.62 23.09 -6.42
CA TYR A 120 6.70 22.09 -5.92
C TYR A 120 6.09 22.49 -4.58
N CYS A 121 6.91 22.91 -3.62
CA CYS A 121 6.43 23.33 -2.31
C CYS A 121 5.51 24.55 -2.42
N ARG A 122 5.87 25.53 -3.26
CA ARG A 122 5.05 26.70 -3.54
C ARG A 122 3.70 26.32 -4.17
N THR A 123 3.71 25.49 -5.21
CA THR A 123 2.51 25.05 -5.92
C THR A 123 1.54 24.30 -5.00
N LEU A 124 2.04 23.44 -4.10
CA LEU A 124 1.20 22.79 -3.10
C LEU A 124 0.57 23.81 -2.14
N ASN A 125 1.36 24.79 -1.66
CA ASN A 125 0.87 25.80 -0.72
C ASN A 125 -0.09 26.83 -1.36
N GLU A 126 -0.10 26.94 -2.68
CA GLU A 126 -1.04 27.75 -3.46
C GLU A 126 -2.35 26.99 -3.79
N ASN A 127 -2.35 25.65 -3.75
CA ASN A 127 -3.55 24.85 -4.03
C ASN A 127 -4.65 25.05 -2.97
N ALA A 128 -5.85 25.46 -3.39
CA ALA A 128 -6.94 25.80 -2.49
C ALA A 128 -7.45 24.59 -1.68
N PHE A 129 -7.61 23.43 -2.31
CA PHE A 129 -8.02 22.18 -1.65
C PHE A 129 -7.01 21.76 -0.58
N TRP A 130 -5.71 21.90 -0.87
CA TRP A 130 -4.65 21.62 0.07
C TRP A 130 -4.73 22.51 1.31
N ARG A 131 -4.84 23.82 1.10
CA ARG A 131 -4.93 24.82 2.16
C ARG A 131 -6.19 24.66 3.01
N SER A 132 -7.34 24.34 2.40
CA SER A 132 -8.59 24.15 3.14
C SER A 132 -8.55 22.97 4.11
N ASN A 133 -7.58 22.06 3.93
CA ASN A 133 -7.31 20.95 4.84
C ASN A 133 -6.27 21.29 5.93
N ASN A 134 -5.95 22.58 6.13
CA ASN A 134 -4.95 23.09 7.09
C ASN A 134 -3.56 22.46 6.92
N ARG A 135 -3.14 22.26 5.68
CA ARG A 135 -1.84 21.68 5.34
C ARG A 135 -0.88 22.76 4.83
N GLU A 136 0.38 22.62 5.21
CA GLU A 136 1.48 23.49 4.78
C GLU A 136 2.70 22.62 4.50
N MET A 137 3.31 22.79 3.32
CA MET A 137 4.61 22.22 3.00
C MET A 137 5.71 23.19 3.39
N LYS A 138 6.57 22.79 4.32
CA LYS A 138 7.73 23.59 4.73
C LYS A 138 8.95 23.22 3.90
N LEU A 139 9.63 24.22 3.36
CA LEU A 139 10.92 24.04 2.69
C LEU A 139 11.94 23.52 3.70
N ASN A 140 12.52 22.35 3.43
CA ASN A 140 13.57 21.77 4.28
C ASN A 140 14.62 21.04 3.43
N TRP A 141 15.26 21.77 2.52
CA TRP A 141 16.25 21.19 1.62
C TRP A 141 17.40 20.47 2.35
N ASN A 142 17.90 21.04 3.44
CA ASN A 142 18.95 20.40 4.23
C ASN A 142 18.49 19.06 4.84
N GLY A 143 17.22 18.94 5.23
CA GLY A 143 16.62 17.68 5.68
C GLY A 143 16.43 16.65 4.57
N GLU A 144 16.38 17.06 3.29
CA GLU A 144 16.25 16.14 2.16
C GLU A 144 17.58 15.49 1.76
N LYS A 145 18.71 16.17 1.96
CA LYS A 145 20.05 15.69 1.53
C LYS A 145 20.42 14.30 2.04
N GLY A 146 20.02 13.97 3.26
CA GLY A 146 20.25 12.62 3.81
C GLY A 146 19.55 11.53 2.99
N ALA A 147 18.29 11.76 2.62
CA ALA A 147 17.53 10.84 1.80
C ALA A 147 18.04 10.77 0.35
N VAL A 148 18.50 11.89 -0.22
CA VAL A 148 19.15 11.90 -1.56
C VAL A 148 20.40 11.03 -1.54
N ARG A 149 21.25 11.15 -0.51
CA ARG A 149 22.45 10.31 -0.35
C ARG A 149 22.11 8.83 -0.21
N PHE A 150 21.04 8.51 0.50
CA PHE A 150 20.55 7.14 0.57
C PHE A 150 20.17 6.62 -0.83
N GLY A 151 19.48 7.45 -1.63
CA GLY A 151 19.17 7.14 -3.03
C GLY A 151 20.40 6.81 -3.89
N ILE A 152 21.53 7.49 -3.66
CA ILE A 152 22.81 7.16 -4.32
C ILE A 152 23.23 5.72 -3.98
N THR A 153 23.23 5.36 -2.69
CA THR A 153 23.57 4.01 -2.23
C THR A 153 22.61 2.98 -2.80
N THR A 154 21.31 3.28 -2.86
CA THR A 154 20.31 2.42 -3.48
C THR A 154 20.62 2.14 -4.96
N HIS A 155 20.97 3.17 -5.74
CA HIS A 155 21.33 3.01 -7.16
C HIS A 155 22.61 2.21 -7.34
N GLN A 156 23.61 2.43 -6.48
CA GLN A 156 24.84 1.64 -6.49
C GLN A 156 24.61 0.16 -6.16
N ASN A 157 23.59 -0.15 -5.35
CA ASN A 157 23.21 -1.52 -5.06
C ASN A 157 22.46 -2.12 -6.25
N TRP A 158 21.46 -1.43 -6.80
CA TRP A 158 20.72 -1.88 -8.00
C TRP A 158 21.64 -2.15 -9.18
N SER A 159 22.65 -1.30 -9.42
CA SER A 159 23.61 -1.52 -10.51
C SER A 159 24.45 -2.79 -10.34
N ARG A 160 24.61 -3.29 -9.10
CA ARG A 160 25.36 -4.53 -8.80
C ARG A 160 24.49 -5.78 -8.85
N ILE A 161 23.23 -5.67 -8.45
CA ILE A 161 22.31 -6.81 -8.30
C ILE A 161 21.32 -6.94 -9.47
N ALA A 162 21.51 -6.17 -10.54
CA ALA A 162 20.60 -6.14 -11.68
C ALA A 162 20.47 -7.52 -12.33
N ASP A 163 19.41 -8.26 -11.97
CA ASP A 163 18.99 -9.45 -12.69
C ASP A 163 18.16 -9.01 -13.91
N LYS A 164 18.68 -9.32 -15.10
CA LYS A 164 18.02 -8.99 -16.37
C LYS A 164 16.74 -9.77 -16.61
N ASN A 165 16.48 -10.82 -15.82
CA ASN A 165 15.28 -11.64 -15.91
C ASN A 165 14.23 -11.30 -14.84
N GLU A 166 14.50 -10.33 -13.97
CA GLU A 166 13.53 -9.94 -12.96
C GLU A 166 12.41 -9.09 -13.58
N ASN A 167 11.17 -9.59 -13.49
CA ASN A 167 9.97 -8.87 -13.89
C ASN A 167 9.22 -8.33 -12.67
N ILE A 168 8.63 -7.14 -12.78
CA ILE A 168 7.72 -6.59 -11.76
C ILE A 168 6.32 -6.59 -12.37
N ASP A 169 5.38 -7.30 -11.74
CA ASP A 169 4.01 -7.42 -12.26
C ASP A 169 3.11 -6.29 -11.75
N PHE A 170 3.33 -5.83 -10.51
CA PHE A 170 2.59 -4.72 -9.92
C PHE A 170 3.51 -3.69 -9.28
N VAL A 171 3.18 -2.42 -9.47
CA VAL A 171 3.83 -1.29 -8.78
C VAL A 171 2.82 -0.58 -7.91
N VAL A 172 2.98 -0.68 -6.60
CA VAL A 172 2.14 0.00 -5.62
C VAL A 172 2.70 1.39 -5.37
N LEU A 173 1.88 2.40 -5.63
CA LEU A 173 2.22 3.83 -5.54
C LEU A 173 1.48 4.44 -4.35
N GLN A 174 2.18 4.55 -3.23
CA GLN A 174 1.59 5.05 -1.99
C GLN A 174 1.36 6.57 -2.06
N SER A 175 0.16 7.02 -1.70
CA SER A 175 -0.10 8.44 -1.43
C SER A 175 0.55 8.86 -0.13
N TRP A 176 0.96 10.12 -0.08
CA TRP A 176 1.28 10.76 1.18
C TRP A 176 0.30 11.90 1.42
N GLN A 177 0.67 12.78 2.34
CA GLN A 177 -0.12 13.95 2.63
C GLN A 177 -0.45 14.70 1.35
N ASP A 178 0.38 14.70 0.28
CA ASP A 178 0.33 15.47 -0.97
C ASP A 178 -0.83 15.18 -1.97
N VAL A 179 -1.94 14.59 -1.52
CA VAL A 179 -3.15 14.45 -2.36
C VAL A 179 -3.82 15.81 -2.56
N THR A 180 -4.02 16.19 -3.82
CA THR A 180 -4.74 17.41 -4.25
C THR A 180 -5.85 17.07 -5.24
N ASP A 181 -6.71 18.04 -5.54
CA ASP A 181 -7.75 17.96 -6.58
C ASP A 181 -7.23 18.15 -8.01
N SER A 182 -5.92 18.35 -8.18
CA SER A 182 -5.28 18.58 -9.48
C SER A 182 -4.47 17.36 -9.94
N ALA A 183 -4.55 17.07 -11.24
CA ALA A 183 -3.72 16.06 -11.90
C ALA A 183 -2.28 16.54 -12.17
N GLU A 184 -2.02 17.84 -12.07
CA GLU A 184 -0.76 18.50 -12.45
C GLU A 184 0.13 18.82 -11.24
N THR A 185 -0.28 18.47 -10.02
CA THR A 185 0.55 18.66 -8.83
C THR A 185 0.29 17.58 -7.77
N GLY A 186 1.19 17.49 -6.79
CA GLY A 186 1.13 16.51 -5.71
C GLY A 186 1.08 15.07 -6.20
N TYR A 187 0.38 14.22 -5.45
CA TYR A 187 0.34 12.78 -5.66
C TYR A 187 -0.02 12.38 -7.10
N MET A 188 -1.05 13.00 -7.68
CA MET A 188 -1.61 12.52 -8.96
C MET A 188 -0.68 12.77 -10.15
N LYS A 189 0.10 13.86 -10.14
CA LYS A 189 1.14 14.11 -11.15
C LYS A 189 2.17 13.00 -11.13
N TYR A 190 2.76 12.75 -9.96
CA TYR A 190 3.84 11.79 -9.84
C TYR A 190 3.37 10.34 -9.97
N ALA A 191 2.15 10.01 -9.53
CA ALA A 191 1.55 8.71 -9.78
C ALA A 191 1.41 8.43 -11.29
N GLN A 192 0.99 9.41 -12.09
CA GLN A 192 0.92 9.26 -13.56
C GLN A 192 2.29 9.04 -14.19
N MET A 193 3.31 9.75 -13.73
CA MET A 193 4.68 9.60 -14.22
C MET A 193 5.25 8.21 -13.88
N PHE A 194 5.07 7.75 -12.65
CA PHE A 194 5.44 6.38 -12.26
C PHE A 194 4.64 5.32 -13.02
N ALA A 195 3.33 5.52 -13.18
CA ALA A 195 2.49 4.59 -13.92
C ALA A 195 2.93 4.46 -15.38
N ALA A 196 3.32 5.55 -16.04
CA ALA A 196 3.84 5.50 -17.39
C ALA A 196 5.10 4.61 -17.49
N VAL A 197 6.07 4.80 -16.59
CA VAL A 197 7.29 3.97 -16.54
C VAL A 197 6.95 2.51 -16.21
N ALA A 198 6.03 2.27 -15.27
CA ALA A 198 5.59 0.92 -14.91
C ALA A 198 4.99 0.19 -16.11
N ILE A 199 4.07 0.83 -16.83
CA ILE A 199 3.40 0.25 -18.01
C ILE A 199 4.40 -0.03 -19.13
N GLU A 200 5.33 0.89 -19.37
CA GLU A 200 6.41 0.69 -20.37
C GLU A 200 7.28 -0.54 -20.05
N ASN A 201 7.43 -0.87 -18.76
CA ASN A 201 8.20 -2.02 -18.28
C ASN A 201 7.31 -3.22 -17.92
N GLY A 202 6.08 -3.29 -18.44
CA GLY A 202 5.18 -4.44 -18.30
C GLY A 202 4.45 -4.57 -16.96
N ALA A 203 4.60 -3.60 -16.06
CA ALA A 203 4.00 -3.63 -14.73
C ALA A 203 2.65 -2.90 -14.68
N LYS A 204 1.72 -3.43 -13.88
CA LYS A 204 0.41 -2.83 -13.61
C LYS A 204 0.51 -1.83 -12.44
N PRO A 205 0.14 -0.56 -12.63
CA PRO A 205 0.10 0.40 -11.53
C PRO A 205 -1.03 0.10 -10.54
N VAL A 206 -0.75 0.25 -9.25
CA VAL A 206 -1.70 0.12 -8.14
C VAL A 206 -1.63 1.39 -7.30
N LEU A 207 -2.72 2.16 -7.24
CA LEU A 207 -2.80 3.38 -6.43
C LEU A 207 -3.21 3.02 -5.00
N TYR A 208 -2.37 3.36 -4.03
CA TYR A 208 -2.61 3.11 -2.61
C TYR A 208 -2.79 4.42 -1.87
N PHE A 209 -4.04 4.77 -1.54
CA PHE A 209 -4.36 5.99 -0.80
C PHE A 209 -4.39 5.72 0.71
N THR A 210 -3.66 6.51 1.50
CA THR A 210 -3.47 6.23 2.94
C THR A 210 -4.43 6.98 3.87
N ALA A 211 -4.88 8.18 3.50
CA ALA A 211 -5.72 9.09 4.31
C ALA A 211 -5.31 9.20 5.80
N PRO A 212 -4.05 9.57 6.10
CA PRO A 212 -3.47 9.44 7.45
C PRO A 212 -4.22 10.26 8.52
N ASN A 213 -4.81 11.40 8.13
CA ASN A 213 -5.50 12.28 9.06
C ASN A 213 -6.88 11.76 9.50
N SER A 214 -7.41 10.72 8.85
CA SER A 214 -8.70 10.11 9.20
C SER A 214 -8.56 8.98 10.22
N HIS A 215 -7.33 8.59 10.57
CA HIS A 215 -7.09 7.45 11.45
C HIS A 215 -7.38 7.85 12.91
N ASN A 216 -8.31 7.17 13.57
CA ASN A 216 -8.70 7.46 14.95
C ASN A 216 -7.80 6.71 15.95
N ALA A 217 -7.24 7.44 16.91
CA ALA A 217 -6.46 6.90 18.04
C ALA A 217 -7.33 6.50 19.25
N ALA A 218 -8.60 6.90 19.25
CA ALA A 218 -9.61 6.50 20.21
C ALA A 218 -10.83 6.00 19.42
N PRO A 219 -11.66 5.10 19.96
CA PRO A 219 -12.85 4.63 19.26
C PRO A 219 -13.78 5.78 18.88
N VAL A 220 -14.45 5.65 17.73
CA VAL A 220 -15.38 6.64 17.19
C VAL A 220 -16.70 5.97 16.81
N THR A 221 -17.76 6.78 16.71
CA THR A 221 -19.10 6.32 16.29
C THR A 221 -19.47 6.79 14.88
N ASN A 222 -18.64 7.65 14.28
CA ASN A 222 -18.82 8.19 12.93
C ASN A 222 -17.44 8.39 12.29
N ALA A 223 -17.41 8.37 10.96
CA ALA A 223 -16.22 8.55 10.16
C ALA A 223 -15.52 9.89 10.43
N VAL A 224 -14.20 9.83 10.59
CA VAL A 224 -13.35 11.00 10.75
C VAL A 224 -13.04 11.58 9.36
N LYS A 225 -13.35 12.87 9.17
CA LYS A 225 -13.09 13.60 7.90
C LYS A 225 -13.74 12.93 6.68
N LYS A 226 -15.02 12.56 6.81
CA LYS A 226 -15.81 11.88 5.77
C LYS A 226 -15.72 12.56 4.41
N ASP A 227 -15.90 13.88 4.34
CA ASP A 227 -15.85 14.62 3.07
C ASP A 227 -14.46 14.55 2.40
N GLU A 228 -13.38 14.56 3.19
CA GLU A 228 -12.00 14.42 2.70
C GLU A 228 -11.77 13.01 2.13
N ILE A 229 -12.31 11.98 2.78
CA ILE A 229 -12.27 10.59 2.29
C ILE A 229 -13.00 10.48 0.95
N ILE A 230 -14.24 10.98 0.86
CA ILE A 230 -15.03 10.89 -0.37
C ILE A 230 -14.34 11.64 -1.52
N ASN A 231 -13.80 12.83 -1.27
CA ASN A 231 -13.06 13.57 -2.28
C ASN A 231 -11.78 12.83 -2.72
N THR A 232 -11.06 12.21 -1.78
CA THR A 232 -9.90 11.36 -2.09
C THR A 232 -10.29 10.19 -3.00
N CYS A 233 -11.41 9.51 -2.72
CA CYS A 233 -11.91 8.43 -3.57
C CYS A 233 -12.30 8.91 -4.97
N ARG A 234 -12.88 10.11 -5.11
CA ARG A 234 -13.18 10.71 -6.42
C ARG A 234 -11.91 11.01 -7.22
N ILE A 235 -10.89 11.59 -6.57
CA ILE A 235 -9.57 11.83 -7.17
C ILE A 235 -8.95 10.51 -7.63
N ALA A 236 -8.99 9.48 -6.78
CA ALA A 236 -8.49 8.15 -7.09
C ALA A 236 -9.18 7.55 -8.34
N ALA A 237 -10.52 7.62 -8.41
CA ALA A 237 -11.29 7.11 -9.55
C ALA A 237 -10.97 7.84 -10.85
N ALA A 238 -10.85 9.17 -10.81
CA ALA A 238 -10.48 9.97 -11.98
C ALA A 238 -9.06 9.63 -12.47
N GLY A 239 -8.10 9.49 -11.56
CA GLY A 239 -6.71 9.13 -11.88
C GLY A 239 -6.57 7.72 -12.44
N ALA A 240 -7.19 6.73 -11.79
CA ALA A 240 -7.03 5.33 -12.13
C ALA A 240 -7.47 5.00 -13.56
N LYS A 241 -8.54 5.64 -14.05
CA LYS A 241 -9.01 5.48 -15.43
C LYS A 241 -7.94 5.88 -16.46
N LYS A 242 -7.21 6.96 -16.21
CA LYS A 242 -6.14 7.45 -17.11
C LYS A 242 -4.93 6.52 -17.13
N MET A 243 -4.59 5.94 -15.99
CA MET A 243 -3.42 5.09 -15.81
C MET A 243 -3.70 3.60 -16.03
N ASN A 244 -4.96 3.22 -16.32
CA ASN A 244 -5.40 1.82 -16.25
C ASN A 244 -4.93 1.15 -14.94
N ALA A 245 -5.05 1.85 -13.81
CA ALA A 245 -4.52 1.43 -12.52
C ALA A 245 -5.56 0.67 -11.69
N ILE A 246 -5.11 -0.25 -10.86
CA ILE A 246 -5.92 -0.78 -9.75
C ILE A 246 -5.91 0.27 -8.63
N VAL A 247 -7.00 0.39 -7.88
CA VAL A 247 -7.06 1.26 -6.71
C VAL A 247 -7.31 0.43 -5.47
N VAL A 248 -6.55 0.70 -4.42
CA VAL A 248 -6.78 0.20 -3.07
C VAL A 248 -7.49 1.30 -2.27
N PRO A 249 -8.82 1.24 -2.12
CA PRO A 249 -9.62 2.30 -1.51
C PRO A 249 -9.62 2.20 0.03
N LEU A 250 -8.43 2.12 0.65
CA LEU A 250 -8.30 2.08 2.11
C LEU A 250 -9.08 3.18 2.84
N PRO A 251 -9.13 4.45 2.36
CA PRO A 251 -9.90 5.50 3.05
C PRO A 251 -11.39 5.14 3.17
N LEU A 252 -11.93 4.44 2.16
CA LEU A 252 -13.32 3.99 2.16
C LEU A 252 -13.53 2.82 3.13
N ALA A 253 -12.57 1.88 3.21
CA ALA A 253 -12.61 0.81 4.19
C ALA A 253 -12.58 1.33 5.63
N LEU A 254 -11.75 2.34 5.90
CA LEU A 254 -11.72 3.03 7.18
C LEU A 254 -13.06 3.73 7.49
N MET A 255 -13.62 4.45 6.53
CA MET A 255 -14.91 5.12 6.69
C MET A 255 -16.02 4.13 7.06
N LEU A 256 -16.11 3.01 6.34
CA LEU A 256 -17.10 1.96 6.61
C LEU A 256 -16.88 1.32 7.98
N ALA A 257 -15.63 1.13 8.41
CA ALA A 257 -15.35 0.62 9.75
C ALA A 257 -15.80 1.60 10.84
N GLN A 258 -15.54 2.90 10.67
CA GLN A 258 -15.89 3.94 11.64
C GLN A 258 -17.40 4.25 11.70
N ASP A 259 -18.10 4.16 10.57
CA ASP A 259 -19.56 4.36 10.49
C ASP A 259 -20.37 3.12 10.92
N SER A 260 -19.73 1.97 11.11
CA SER A 260 -20.43 0.72 11.46
C SER A 260 -21.11 0.79 12.83
N GLU A 261 -22.29 0.18 12.93
CA GLU A 261 -23.01 -0.03 14.20
C GLU A 261 -22.70 -1.38 14.87
N GLU A 262 -21.92 -2.25 14.22
CA GLU A 262 -21.50 -3.53 14.81
C GLU A 262 -20.69 -3.28 16.10
N PRO A 263 -20.97 -3.97 17.22
CA PRO A 263 -20.30 -3.72 18.50
C PRO A 263 -18.78 -3.78 18.44
N VAL A 264 -18.22 -4.72 17.68
CA VAL A 264 -16.77 -4.85 17.49
C VAL A 264 -16.16 -3.56 16.93
N ALA A 265 -16.82 -2.90 15.97
CA ALA A 265 -16.33 -1.67 15.34
C ALA A 265 -16.17 -0.52 16.35
N ARG A 266 -17.03 -0.47 17.37
CA ARG A 266 -17.04 0.58 18.42
C ARG A 266 -15.90 0.47 19.41
N THR A 267 -15.05 -0.53 19.27
CA THR A 267 -13.84 -0.71 20.09
C THR A 267 -12.55 -0.45 19.31
N LEU A 268 -12.62 -0.37 17.98
CA LEU A 268 -11.44 -0.33 17.13
C LEU A 268 -10.81 1.06 17.07
N THR A 269 -9.48 1.06 17.08
CA THR A 269 -8.63 2.20 16.74
C THR A 269 -7.79 1.81 15.54
N PHE A 270 -7.40 2.82 14.75
CA PHE A 270 -6.70 2.61 13.48
C PHE A 270 -5.34 3.32 13.41
N ARG A 271 -4.94 3.97 14.50
CA ARG A 271 -3.57 4.42 14.72
C ARG A 271 -3.23 4.32 16.20
N TYR A 272 -1.95 4.36 16.50
CA TYR A 272 -1.49 4.45 17.88
C TYR A 272 -1.89 5.78 18.53
N LYS A 273 -1.92 5.80 19.86
CA LYS A 273 -2.23 7.01 20.63
C LYS A 273 -1.01 7.92 20.76
N LYS A 274 0.14 7.35 21.06
CA LYS A 274 1.43 8.04 21.23
C LYS A 274 2.21 8.20 19.92
N ASP A 275 1.66 7.70 18.82
CA ASP A 275 2.28 7.73 17.51
C ASP A 275 1.21 7.97 16.42
N PHE A 276 1.50 8.84 15.46
CA PHE A 276 0.57 9.19 14.39
C PHE A 276 0.36 8.05 13.38
N HIS A 277 1.22 7.04 13.39
CA HIS A 277 1.18 5.94 12.43
C HIS A 277 0.03 4.94 12.67
N PRO A 278 -0.37 4.22 11.60
CA PRO A 278 -1.28 3.08 11.68
C PRO A 278 -0.89 2.10 12.78
N ASN A 279 -1.87 1.45 13.39
CA ASN A 279 -1.64 0.32 14.28
C ASN A 279 -1.86 -1.02 13.54
N ASN A 280 -1.66 -2.14 14.26
CA ASN A 280 -1.85 -3.48 13.71
C ASN A 280 -3.25 -3.69 13.07
N THR A 281 -4.31 -3.12 13.66
CA THR A 281 -5.68 -3.18 13.13
C THR A 281 -5.78 -2.51 11.75
N MET A 282 -5.21 -1.32 11.60
CA MET A 282 -5.18 -0.64 10.31
C MET A 282 -4.32 -1.37 9.28
N ALA A 283 -3.18 -1.91 9.67
CA ALA A 283 -2.34 -2.72 8.77
C ALA A 283 -3.09 -3.96 8.26
N TYR A 284 -3.84 -4.65 9.12
CA TYR A 284 -4.67 -5.79 8.71
C TYR A 284 -5.81 -5.38 7.77
N LEU A 285 -6.55 -4.30 8.09
CA LEU A 285 -7.59 -3.76 7.20
C LEU A 285 -7.01 -3.36 5.83
N THR A 286 -5.83 -2.75 5.83
CA THR A 286 -5.10 -2.36 4.62
C THR A 286 -4.78 -3.58 3.77
N ALA A 287 -4.17 -4.61 4.35
CA ALA A 287 -3.82 -5.82 3.62
C ALA A 287 -5.05 -6.56 3.06
N CYS A 288 -6.15 -6.63 3.83
CA CYS A 288 -7.42 -7.17 3.34
C CYS A 288 -7.97 -6.35 2.15
N THR A 289 -7.81 -5.03 2.18
CA THR A 289 -8.24 -4.13 1.08
C THR A 289 -7.38 -4.33 -0.16
N PHE A 290 -6.06 -4.53 -0.01
CA PHE A 290 -5.17 -4.93 -1.10
C PHE A 290 -5.61 -6.26 -1.72
N TYR A 291 -5.82 -7.29 -0.91
CA TYR A 291 -6.28 -8.60 -1.38
C TYR A 291 -7.56 -8.45 -2.23
N ALA A 292 -8.58 -7.76 -1.69
CA ALA A 292 -9.85 -7.54 -2.38
C ALA A 292 -9.69 -6.77 -3.70
N ALA A 293 -8.88 -5.71 -3.70
CA ALA A 293 -8.65 -4.87 -4.87
C ALA A 293 -7.93 -5.63 -5.99
N LEU A 294 -6.89 -6.41 -5.64
CA LEU A 294 -6.04 -7.15 -6.58
C LEU A 294 -6.73 -8.39 -7.16
N THR A 295 -7.42 -9.16 -6.30
CA THR A 295 -8.01 -10.45 -6.71
C THR A 295 -9.45 -10.31 -7.22
N GLY A 296 -10.14 -9.23 -6.82
CA GLY A 296 -11.57 -9.12 -7.01
C GLY A 296 -12.40 -10.13 -6.22
N LYS A 297 -11.83 -10.75 -5.19
CA LYS A 297 -12.50 -11.70 -4.29
C LYS A 297 -12.60 -11.12 -2.87
N SER A 298 -13.57 -11.59 -2.09
CA SER A 298 -13.66 -11.26 -0.67
C SER A 298 -12.53 -11.95 0.12
N PRO A 299 -11.84 -11.27 1.05
CA PRO A 299 -10.93 -11.91 2.00
C PRO A 299 -11.68 -12.59 3.17
N GLU A 300 -13.00 -12.47 3.25
CA GLU A 300 -13.80 -13.05 4.34
C GLU A 300 -13.64 -14.57 4.40
N GLY A 301 -13.11 -15.07 5.51
CA GLY A 301 -12.86 -16.49 5.74
C GLY A 301 -11.38 -16.90 5.70
N LEU A 302 -10.49 -16.04 5.17
CA LEU A 302 -9.04 -16.25 5.23
C LEU A 302 -8.57 -16.32 6.70
N LYS A 303 -7.68 -17.26 7.00
CA LYS A 303 -7.23 -17.68 8.33
C LYS A 303 -6.14 -16.82 8.92
N MET A 304 -5.34 -16.12 8.11
CA MET A 304 -4.34 -15.18 8.63
C MET A 304 -5.00 -14.19 9.58
N ASN A 305 -4.52 -14.17 10.83
CA ASN A 305 -5.14 -13.41 11.92
C ASN A 305 -4.11 -12.67 12.77
N THR A 306 -2.89 -12.51 12.27
CA THR A 306 -1.77 -12.00 13.07
C THR A 306 -1.09 -10.87 12.32
N VAL A 307 -0.81 -9.78 13.03
CA VAL A 307 0.00 -8.65 12.54
C VAL A 307 0.98 -8.25 13.63
N SER A 308 2.20 -7.92 13.24
CA SER A 308 3.25 -7.47 14.15
C SER A 308 3.74 -6.10 13.76
N GLU A 309 3.83 -5.20 14.72
CA GLU A 309 4.57 -3.96 14.59
C GLU A 309 6.06 -4.27 14.49
N ASN A 310 6.67 -3.75 13.44
CA ASN A 310 8.09 -3.92 13.13
C ASN A 310 8.83 -2.57 13.19
N LYS A 311 8.32 -1.59 13.97
CA LYS A 311 8.80 -0.19 14.04
C LYS A 311 10.31 -0.04 14.19
N LEU A 312 11.04 -1.10 14.46
CA LEU A 312 12.48 -1.07 14.66
C LEU A 312 13.22 -2.17 13.90
N GLN A 313 12.77 -2.50 12.70
CA GLN A 313 13.62 -3.10 11.68
C GLN A 313 14.19 -2.10 10.67
N THR A 314 14.27 -0.81 11.04
CA THR A 314 15.03 0.14 10.23
C THR A 314 15.88 1.12 11.03
N ILE A 315 17.11 1.32 10.57
CA ILE A 315 18.02 2.37 11.03
C ILE A 315 17.99 3.44 9.96
N HIS A 316 17.57 4.66 10.31
CA HIS A 316 17.42 5.75 9.34
C HIS A 316 16.52 5.45 8.11
N GLY A 317 15.64 4.45 8.20
CA GLY A 317 14.77 4.04 7.09
C GLY A 317 15.33 2.92 6.20
N GLU A 318 16.45 2.29 6.58
CA GLU A 318 17.02 1.12 5.87
C GLU A 318 16.51 -0.20 6.44
N ALA A 319 16.28 -1.23 5.62
CA ALA A 319 16.08 -2.59 6.14
C ALA A 319 17.29 -3.06 6.96
N ILE A 320 17.06 -3.83 8.02
CA ILE A 320 18.15 -4.50 8.74
C ILE A 320 18.93 -5.40 7.76
N THR A 321 20.23 -5.19 7.69
CA THR A 321 21.22 -6.05 7.06
C THR A 321 22.13 -6.66 8.14
N GLU A 322 22.88 -7.70 7.77
CA GLU A 322 23.86 -8.31 8.68
C GLU A 322 24.92 -7.31 9.18
N ALA A 323 25.15 -6.23 8.42
CA ALA A 323 26.09 -5.17 8.73
C ALA A 323 25.57 -4.12 9.74
N ASN A 324 24.25 -3.93 9.85
CA ASN A 324 23.66 -2.86 10.67
C ASN A 324 22.73 -3.38 11.80
N LYS A 325 22.51 -4.69 11.91
CA LYS A 325 21.62 -5.31 12.93
C LYS A 325 21.89 -4.94 14.39
N GLY A 326 23.09 -4.46 14.72
CA GLY A 326 23.48 -4.07 16.09
C GLY A 326 22.88 -2.75 16.58
N GLU A 327 22.34 -1.92 15.69
CA GLU A 327 21.72 -0.62 16.04
C GLU A 327 20.18 -0.68 15.99
N ALA A 328 19.62 -1.80 15.54
CA ALA A 328 18.19 -2.05 15.54
C ALA A 328 17.71 -2.33 16.97
N ILE A 329 16.94 -1.41 17.54
CA ILE A 329 16.34 -1.61 18.86
C ILE A 329 15.10 -2.48 18.65
N SER A 330 15.10 -3.80 18.77
CA SER A 330 13.81 -4.50 18.83
C SER A 330 13.08 -4.06 20.11
N SER A 331 12.10 -3.15 19.97
CA SER A 331 11.26 -2.80 21.11
C SER A 331 10.40 -4.01 21.41
N ALA A 332 10.50 -4.51 22.65
CA ALA A 332 9.61 -5.54 23.16
C ALA A 332 8.14 -5.07 23.25
N VAL A 333 7.88 -3.77 23.00
CA VAL A 333 6.56 -3.14 23.06
C VAL A 333 6.24 -2.31 21.82
N ASP A 334 4.95 -2.15 21.53
CA ASP A 334 4.45 -1.23 20.51
C ASP A 334 4.61 0.25 20.94
N PRO A 335 4.32 1.23 20.06
CA PRO A 335 4.42 2.66 20.39
C PRO A 335 3.56 3.12 21.57
N ASP A 336 2.48 2.42 21.90
CA ASP A 336 1.63 2.73 23.05
C ASP A 336 2.13 2.06 24.34
N GLY A 337 3.08 1.12 24.24
CA GLY A 337 3.65 0.35 25.34
C GLY A 337 3.02 -1.04 25.51
N GLY A 338 2.18 -1.47 24.56
CA GLY A 338 1.52 -2.76 24.52
C GLY A 338 2.30 -3.83 23.77
N SER A 339 1.67 -4.97 23.49
CA SER A 339 2.27 -6.03 22.67
C SER A 339 2.51 -5.56 21.24
N PRO A 340 3.71 -5.75 20.65
CA PRO A 340 3.95 -5.43 19.25
C PRO A 340 3.16 -6.35 18.31
N LYS A 341 2.78 -7.54 18.77
CA LYS A 341 2.00 -8.52 18.02
C LYS A 341 0.54 -8.49 18.44
N THR A 342 -0.36 -8.40 17.47
CA THR A 342 -1.81 -8.60 17.64
C THR A 342 -2.23 -9.91 16.99
N VAL A 343 -2.99 -10.71 17.74
CA VAL A 343 -3.73 -11.87 17.21
C VAL A 343 -5.21 -11.52 17.27
N PHE A 344 -5.86 -11.39 16.12
CA PHE A 344 -7.26 -11.04 16.02
C PHE A 344 -8.14 -12.25 16.34
N ASP A 345 -9.16 -12.05 17.18
CA ASP A 345 -10.26 -13.00 17.31
C ASP A 345 -11.07 -13.08 16.00
N ASP A 346 -11.91 -14.11 15.90
CA ASP A 346 -12.68 -14.36 14.68
C ASP A 346 -13.70 -13.25 14.38
N GLU A 347 -14.29 -12.64 15.40
CA GLU A 347 -15.26 -11.54 15.24
C GLU A 347 -14.59 -10.32 14.58
N THR A 348 -13.48 -9.87 15.15
CA THR A 348 -12.70 -8.74 14.64
C THR A 348 -12.12 -9.05 13.27
N ARG A 349 -11.55 -10.25 13.10
CA ARG A 349 -10.96 -10.68 11.83
C ARG A 349 -11.99 -10.65 10.69
N LEU A 350 -13.14 -11.31 10.89
CA LEU A 350 -14.19 -11.38 9.88
C LEU A 350 -14.79 -10.00 9.60
N PHE A 351 -14.96 -9.16 10.64
CA PHE A 351 -15.42 -7.78 10.46
C PHE A 351 -14.50 -6.97 9.54
N LEU A 352 -13.18 -7.01 9.79
CA LEU A 352 -12.21 -6.27 8.98
C LEU A 352 -12.14 -6.79 7.54
N GLN A 353 -12.18 -8.12 7.35
CA GLN A 353 -12.21 -8.74 6.03
C GLN A 353 -13.44 -8.33 5.22
N ARG A 354 -14.63 -8.44 5.83
CA ARG A 354 -15.91 -8.05 5.21
C ARG A 354 -15.96 -6.56 4.90
N THR A 355 -15.42 -5.72 5.79
CA THR A 355 -15.36 -4.27 5.59
C THR A 355 -14.46 -3.89 4.41
N ALA A 356 -13.29 -4.52 4.28
CA ALA A 356 -12.41 -4.33 3.15
C ALA A 356 -13.09 -4.71 1.82
N TRP A 357 -13.80 -5.85 1.78
CA TRP A 357 -14.56 -6.27 0.60
C TRP A 357 -15.64 -5.24 0.20
N LYS A 358 -16.48 -4.84 1.17
CA LYS A 358 -17.54 -3.84 0.96
C LYS A 358 -16.97 -2.52 0.43
N ALA A 359 -15.80 -2.09 0.92
CA ALA A 359 -15.14 -0.88 0.44
C ALA A 359 -14.75 -0.99 -1.04
N VAL A 360 -14.21 -2.13 -1.46
CA VAL A 360 -13.85 -2.36 -2.86
C VAL A 360 -15.08 -2.42 -3.76
N GLU A 361 -16.17 -3.04 -3.32
CA GLU A 361 -17.46 -3.05 -4.05
C GLU A 361 -18.05 -1.64 -4.18
N LEU A 362 -18.07 -0.89 -3.08
CA LEU A 362 -18.57 0.48 -3.05
C LEU A 362 -17.76 1.38 -3.99
N TYR A 363 -16.43 1.25 -3.96
CA TYR A 363 -15.54 1.98 -4.85
C TYR A 363 -15.80 1.63 -6.33
N ARG A 364 -15.89 0.33 -6.66
CA ARG A 364 -16.12 -0.13 -8.05
C ARG A 364 -17.47 0.27 -8.61
N SER A 365 -18.50 0.35 -7.77
CA SER A 365 -19.82 0.81 -8.18
C SER A 365 -19.94 2.33 -8.28
N GLY A 366 -19.01 3.09 -7.70
CA GLY A 366 -19.05 4.55 -7.66
C GLY A 366 -20.10 5.12 -6.70
N ASN A 367 -20.66 4.30 -5.81
CA ASN A 367 -21.76 4.66 -4.91
C ASN A 367 -21.29 5.20 -3.56
N PHE A 368 -20.30 6.10 -3.54
CA PHE A 368 -19.71 6.68 -2.31
C PHE A 368 -19.82 8.20 -2.22
#